data_AF-A0A4R9WEH5-F1
#
_entry.id   AF-A0A4R9WEH5-F1
#
_cell.length_a   1.000
_cell.length_b   1.000
_cell.length_c   1.000
_cell.angle_alpha   90.00
_cell.angle_beta   90.00
_cell.angle_gamma   90.00
#
_symmetry.space_group_name_H-M   'P 1'
#
loop_
_entity.id
_entity.type
_entity.pdbx_description
1 polymer ?
#
loop_
_entity_poly.entity_id
_entity_poly.type
_entity_poly.pdbx_seq_one_letter_code
_entity_poly.pdbx_strand_id
1 'polypeptide(L)' 'MWTLGFSGFLTAAEAAIARALVNGKTKNDIADARRVSKDTVRIQLRSIFEKTGVRRQSDLIRVL' A
#
# COMPACT_ATOMS: atom_id res chain seq x y z
N MET A 1 -8.51 15.38 2.00
CA MET A 1 -8.68 14.54 3.20
C MET A 1 -9.10 13.14 2.75
N TRP A 2 -8.14 12.29 2.37
CA TRP A 2 -8.36 10.99 1.69
C TRP A 2 -8.52 9.79 2.65
N THR A 3 -8.93 10.01 3.90
CA THR A 3 -8.98 8.94 4.91
C THR A 3 -10.13 7.94 4.70
N LEU A 4 -11.11 8.24 3.83
CA LEU A 4 -12.35 7.45 3.70
C LEU A 4 -12.47 6.62 2.40
N GLY A 5 -11.61 6.82 1.38
CA GLY A 5 -11.83 6.26 0.03
C GLY A 5 -11.35 4.81 -0.20
N PHE A 6 -10.29 4.36 0.47
CA PHE A 6 -9.65 3.07 0.15
C PHE A 6 -10.34 1.85 0.76
N SER A 7 -11.20 2.05 1.76
CA SER A 7 -11.74 0.96 2.58
C SER A 7 -12.76 0.08 1.84
N GLY A 8 -13.30 0.53 0.70
CA GLY A 8 -14.35 -0.20 -0.01
C GLY A 8 -13.86 -1.43 -0.77
N PHE A 9 -12.60 -1.45 -1.23
CA PHE A 9 -12.06 -2.54 -2.07
C PHE A 9 -10.69 -3.06 -1.62
N LEU A 10 -9.95 -2.31 -0.78
CA LEU A 10 -8.74 -2.80 -0.13
C LEU A 10 -9.07 -3.37 1.25
N THR A 11 -8.35 -4.43 1.63
CA THR A 11 -8.32 -4.91 3.01
C THR A 11 -7.68 -3.86 3.93
N ALA A 12 -7.91 -3.96 5.24
CA ALA A 12 -7.30 -3.06 6.22
C ALA A 12 -5.76 -3.06 6.14
N ALA A 13 -5.16 -4.24 5.90
CA ALA A 13 -3.72 -4.41 5.74
C ALA A 13 -3.19 -3.68 4.50
N GLU A 14 -3.88 -3.82 3.37
CA GLU A 14 -3.52 -3.16 2.11
C GLU A 14 -3.70 -1.64 2.19
N ALA A 15 -4.81 -1.17 2.78
CA ALA A 15 -5.05 0.25 2.99
C ALA A 15 -3.97 0.89 3.89
N ALA A 16 -3.48 0.15 4.89
CA ALA A 16 -2.37 0.62 5.73
C ALA A 16 -1.05 0.78 4.93
N ILE A 17 -0.74 -0.16 4.03
CA ILE A 17 0.42 -0.04 3.13
C ILE A 17 0.25 1.15 2.19
N ALA A 18 -0.90 1.25 1.53
CA ALA A 18 -1.21 2.32 0.59
C ALA A 18 -1.01 3.70 1.23
N ARG A 19 -1.56 3.92 2.44
CA ARG A 19 -1.36 5.15 3.21
C ARG A 19 0.11 5.41 3.55
N ALA A 20 0.86 4.39 3.96
CA ALA A 20 2.27 4.56 4.31
C ALA A 20 3.11 4.98 3.09
N LEU A 21 2.82 4.42 1.91
CA LEU A 21 3.50 4.78 0.66
C LEU A 21 3.22 6.22 0.24
N VAL A 22 1.96 6.68 0.34
CA VAL A 22 1.59 8.08 0.06
C VAL A 22 2.31 9.04 1.01
N ASN A 23 2.53 8.62 2.26
CA ASN A 23 3.33 9.37 3.24
C ASN A 23 4.86 9.24 3.05
N GLY A 24 5.32 8.72 1.91
CA GLY A 24 6.74 8.62 1.56
C GLY A 24 7.51 7.51 2.27
N LYS A 25 6.85 6.57 2.96
CA LYS A 25 7.52 5.44 3.60
C LYS A 25 7.98 4.43 2.56
N THR A 26 9.18 3.89 2.76
CA THR A 26 9.69 2.80 1.92
C THR A 26 9.10 1.46 2.35
N LYS A 27 9.22 0.44 1.48
CA LYS A 27 8.83 -0.94 1.81
C LYS A 27 9.53 -1.48 3.06
N ASN A 28 10.76 -1.04 3.32
CA ASN A 28 11.51 -1.42 4.51
C ASN A 28 10.88 -0.78 5.76
N ASP A 29 10.64 0.53 5.73
CA ASP A 29 10.01 1.23 6.85
C ASP A 29 8.65 0.64 7.21
N ILE A 30 7.88 0.23 6.20
CA ILE A 30 6.57 -0.42 6.36
C ILE A 30 6.72 -1.80 7.00
N ALA A 31 7.70 -2.59 6.56
CA ALA A 31 7.98 -3.91 7.11
C ALA A 31 8.38 -3.80 8.60
N ASP A 32 9.27 -2.87 8.91
CA ASP A 32 9.78 -2.63 10.26
C ASP A 32 8.67 -2.12 11.18
N ALA A 33 7.90 -1.11 10.74
CA ALA A 33 6.80 -0.54 11.52
C ALA A 33 5.68 -1.56 11.80
N ARG A 34 5.44 -2.50 10.89
CA ARG A 34 4.40 -3.53 11.02
C ARG A 34 4.91 -4.85 11.59
N ARG A 35 6.21 -4.97 11.87
CA ARG A 35 6.88 -6.20 12.32
C ARG A 35 6.58 -7.41 11.43
N VAL A 36 6.64 -7.22 10.11
CA VAL A 36 6.46 -8.28 9.11
C VAL A 36 7.67 -8.34 8.18
N SER A 37 7.80 -9.42 7.42
CA SER A 37 8.87 -9.52 6.43
C SER A 37 8.65 -8.58 5.24
N LYS A 38 9.75 -8.22 4.57
CA LYS A 38 9.68 -7.44 3.31
C LYS A 38 8.91 -8.18 2.22
N ASP A 39 8.93 -9.51 2.22
CA ASP A 39 8.15 -10.33 1.29
C ASP A 39 6.65 -10.26 1.56
N THR A 40 6.23 -10.25 2.82
CA THR A 40 4.83 -9.99 3.18
C THR A 40 4.35 -8.63 2.66
N VAL A 41 5.15 -7.58 2.81
CA VAL A 41 4.86 -6.26 2.24
C VAL A 41 4.78 -6.32 0.70
N ARG A 42 5.69 -7.07 0.06
CA ARG A 42 5.73 -7.24 -1.40
C ARG A 42 4.48 -7.94 -1.94
N ILE A 43 4.01 -8.99 -1.27
CA ILE A 43 2.79 -9.72 -1.65
C ILE A 43 1.56 -8.82 -1.54
N GLN A 44 1.43 -8.08 -0.44
CA GLN A 44 0.31 -7.14 -0.25
C GLN A 44 0.35 -6.01 -1.29
N LEU A 45 1.53 -5.50 -1.62
CA LEU A 45 1.70 -4.52 -2.70
C LEU A 45 1.26 -5.04 -4.06
N ARG A 46 1.59 -6.30 -4.39
CA ARG A 46 1.12 -6.93 -5.63
C ARG A 46 -0.41 -6.99 -5.69
N SER A 47 -1.05 -7.41 -4.59
CA SER A 47 -2.51 -7.42 -4.49
C SER A 47 -3.11 -6.01 -4.68
N ILE A 48 -2.49 -4.97 -4.10
CA ILE A 48 -2.91 -3.58 -4.32
C ILE A 48 -2.81 -3.20 -5.80
N PHE A 49 -1.70 -3.52 -6.48
CA PHE A 49 -1.53 -3.25 -7.91
C PHE A 49 -2.59 -3.95 -8.76
N GLU A 50 -2.90 -5.21 -8.46
CA GLU A 50 -3.96 -5.97 -9.14
C GLU A 50 -5.35 -5.32 -8.93
N LYS A 51 -5.67 -4.92 -7.69
CA LYS A 51 -6.96 -4.29 -7.35
C LYS A 51 -7.12 -2.87 -7.89
N THR A 52 -6.03 -2.16 -8.09
CA THR A 52 -6.04 -0.78 -8.61
C THR A 52 -5.81 -0.71 -10.12
N GLY A 53 -5.39 -1.81 -10.76
CA GLY A 53 -4.99 -1.84 -12.16
C GLY A 53 -3.67 -1.11 -12.46
N VAL A 54 -2.98 -0.64 -11.44
CA VAL A 54 -1.75 0.15 -11.58
C VAL A 54 -0.52 -0.74 -11.59
N ARG A 55 0.49 -0.40 -12.41
CA ARG A 55 1.70 -1.22 -12.56
C ARG A 55 2.96 -0.66 -11.88
N ARG A 56 2.95 0.61 -11.45
CA ARG A 56 4.12 1.26 -10.82
C ARG A 56 3.75 1.90 -9.49
N GLN A 57 4.67 1.85 -8.53
CA GLN A 57 4.49 2.49 -7.22
C GLN A 57 4.26 4.01 -7.33
N SER A 58 4.97 4.68 -8.25
CA SER A 58 4.77 6.12 -8.51
C SER A 58 3.37 6.43 -9.01
N ASP A 59 2.83 5.55 -9.84
CA ASP A 59 1.48 5.72 -10.40
C ASP A 59 0.43 5.39 -9.34
N LEU A 60 0.72 4.41 -8.47
CA LEU A 60 -0.13 4.07 -7.34
C LEU A 60 -0.24 5.26 -6.39
N ILE A 61 0.87 5.93 -6.09
CA ILE A 61 0.87 7.16 -5.27
C ILE A 61 0.08 8.30 -5.92
N ARG A 62 -0.06 8.33 -7.26
CA ARG A 62 -0.82 9.37 -7.98
C ARG A 62 -2.32 9.13 -8.00
N VAL A 63 -2.77 7.88 -7.95
CA VAL A 63 -4.20 7.52 -7.99
C VAL A 63 -4.81 7.27 -6.62
N LEU A 64 -3.97 7.19 -5.58
CA LEU A 64 -4.38 7.15 -4.17
C LEU A 64 -4.38 8.58 -3.61
#